data_AF-A0A1S4E851-F1
#
_entry.id   AF-A0A1S4E851-F1
#
_cell.length_a   1.000
_cell.length_b   1.000
_cell.length_c   1.000
_cell.angle_alpha   90.00
_cell.angle_beta   90.00
_cell.angle_gamma   90.00
#
_symmetry.space_group_name_H-M   'P 1'
#
loop_
_entity.id
_entity.type
_entity.pdbx_description
1 polymer ?
#
loop_
_entity_poly.entity_id
_entity_poly.type
_entity_poly.pdbx_seq_one_letter_code
_entity_poly.pdbx_strand_id
1 'polypeptide(L)'
;MTDGPAPGFLRPSTGRSFILSFAVGISFGFTFAYVLLTLTQSQFREYSLIPVREEFDLSRDTLGDEQGGGYRASSPRPKYAHDDSGLDHGHKHEGHDFAHDFQDVGEHHADEAHHHGEDVIAKELKHKVRVLCWVMTNPDNHNKKARHVKATWGKRCNILLFMSSSVDPKLGTINLNISEGRDHLWGKTKAAFRYVYEHYRGQYDWVMKADDDT
;
A
#
# COMPACT_ATOMS: atom_id res chain seq x y z
N MET A 1 -18.74 -44.53 -75.37
CA MET A 1 -18.09 -43.75 -74.30
C MET A 1 -18.33 -42.28 -74.58
N THR A 2 -19.23 -41.65 -73.82
CA THR A 2 -19.54 -40.23 -73.91
C THR A 2 -18.74 -39.49 -72.85
N ASP A 3 -17.79 -38.65 -73.26
CA ASP A 3 -17.07 -37.73 -72.38
C ASP A 3 -18.03 -36.67 -71.83
N GLY A 4 -18.24 -36.67 -70.52
CA GLY A 4 -18.98 -35.62 -69.81
C GLY A 4 -18.08 -34.42 -69.50
N PRO A 5 -18.62 -33.19 -69.44
CA PRO A 5 -17.82 -31.99 -69.22
C PRO A 5 -17.34 -31.88 -67.76
N ALA A 6 -16.11 -31.39 -67.58
CA ALA A 6 -15.51 -31.14 -66.27
C ALA A 6 -16.26 -30.03 -65.49
N PRO A 7 -16.35 -30.12 -64.15
CA PRO A 7 -17.02 -29.11 -63.33
C PRO A 7 -16.20 -27.82 -63.26
N GLY A 8 -16.83 -26.70 -63.61
CA GLY A 8 -16.27 -25.36 -63.49
C GLY A 8 -15.99 -24.97 -62.04
N PHE A 9 -14.74 -24.59 -61.77
CA PHE A 9 -14.28 -24.07 -60.49
C PHE A 9 -14.84 -22.65 -60.28
N LEU A 10 -15.82 -22.49 -59.40
CA LEU A 10 -16.36 -21.18 -59.01
C LEU A 10 -15.26 -20.40 -58.27
N ARG A 11 -14.69 -19.38 -58.92
CA ARG A 11 -13.82 -18.40 -58.27
C ARG A 11 -14.67 -17.57 -57.29
N PRO A 12 -14.33 -17.48 -56.00
CA PRO A 12 -14.98 -16.53 -55.11
C PRO A 12 -14.64 -15.11 -55.60
N SER A 13 -15.65 -14.38 -56.03
CA SER A 13 -15.55 -12.93 -56.27
C SER A 13 -15.53 -12.24 -54.90
N THR A 14 -14.36 -12.11 -54.30
CA THR A 14 -14.17 -11.25 -53.13
C THR A 14 -14.49 -9.82 -53.56
N GLY A 15 -15.64 -9.31 -53.14
CA GLY A 15 -16.11 -7.98 -53.53
C GLY A 15 -15.05 -6.93 -53.17
N ARG A 16 -14.74 -6.03 -54.12
CA ARG A 16 -13.74 -4.96 -53.96
C ARG A 16 -13.96 -4.14 -52.67
N SER A 17 -15.21 -4.02 -52.22
CA SER A 17 -15.60 -3.39 -50.95
C SER A 17 -15.07 -4.10 -49.71
N PHE A 18 -14.98 -5.45 -49.71
CA PHE A 18 -14.42 -6.19 -48.56
C PHE A 18 -12.92 -5.91 -48.42
N ILE A 19 -12.18 -5.93 -49.54
CA ILE A 19 -10.74 -5.66 -49.54
C ILE A 19 -10.46 -4.23 -49.05
N LEU A 20 -11.28 -3.26 -49.47
CA LEU A 20 -11.15 -1.87 -49.01
C LEU A 20 -11.43 -1.74 -47.50
N SER A 21 -12.48 -2.38 -46.98
CA SER A 21 -12.77 -2.35 -45.54
C SER A 21 -11.67 -3.02 -44.69
N PHE A 22 -11.11 -4.14 -45.16
CA PHE A 22 -9.98 -4.79 -44.50
C PHE A 22 -8.73 -3.89 -44.49
N ALA A 23 -8.43 -3.24 -45.61
CA ALA A 23 -7.27 -2.34 -45.70
C ALA A 23 -7.41 -1.11 -44.78
N VAL A 24 -8.62 -0.53 -44.71
CA VAL A 24 -8.91 0.59 -43.79
C VAL A 24 -8.80 0.14 -42.33
N GLY A 25 -9.36 -1.02 -41.99
CA GLY A 25 -9.30 -1.57 -40.62
C GLY A 25 -7.88 -1.87 -40.16
N ILE A 26 -7.06 -2.47 -41.04
CA ILE A 26 -5.65 -2.74 -40.76
C ILE A 26 -4.88 -1.44 -40.52
N SER A 27 -5.10 -0.44 -41.39
CA SER A 27 -4.43 0.87 -41.27
C SER A 27 -4.80 1.58 -39.97
N PHE A 28 -6.09 1.58 -39.60
CA PHE A 28 -6.55 2.16 -38.33
C PHE A 28 -6.01 1.39 -37.12
N GLY A 29 -5.97 0.06 -37.18
CA GLY A 29 -5.41 -0.77 -36.12
C GLY A 29 -3.92 -0.51 -35.87
N PHE A 30 -3.10 -0.47 -36.93
CA PHE A 30 -1.67 -0.19 -36.79
C PHE A 30 -1.37 1.22 -36.33
N THR A 31 -2.14 2.22 -36.79
CA THR A 31 -1.97 3.61 -36.33
C THR A 31 -2.39 3.77 -34.86
N PHE A 32 -3.51 3.19 -34.45
CA PHE A 32 -3.93 3.18 -33.04
C PHE A 32 -2.92 2.45 -32.15
N ALA A 33 -2.43 1.29 -32.56
CA ALA A 33 -1.38 0.56 -31.84
C ALA A 33 -0.08 1.36 -31.76
N TYR A 34 0.36 2.01 -32.84
CA TYR A 34 1.54 2.88 -32.85
C TYR A 34 1.38 4.09 -31.93
N VAL A 35 0.20 4.72 -31.92
CA VAL A 35 -0.12 5.82 -30.99
C VAL A 35 -0.11 5.33 -29.55
N LEU A 36 -0.72 4.18 -29.23
CA LEU A 36 -0.64 3.62 -27.87
C LEU A 36 0.79 3.25 -27.49
N LEU A 37 1.60 2.68 -28.39
CA LEU A 37 2.99 2.34 -28.13
C LEU A 37 3.86 3.59 -27.93
N THR A 38 3.64 4.65 -28.71
CA THR A 38 4.35 5.93 -28.53
C THR A 38 3.88 6.68 -27.29
N LEU A 39 2.60 6.60 -26.92
CA LEU A 39 2.06 7.17 -25.67
C LEU A 39 2.56 6.41 -24.44
N THR A 40 2.60 5.08 -24.49
CA THR A 40 3.15 4.25 -23.41
C THR A 40 4.66 4.45 -23.29
N GLN A 41 5.41 4.55 -24.39
CA GLN A 41 6.84 4.86 -24.35
C GLN A 41 7.14 6.30 -23.89
N SER A 42 6.34 7.29 -24.29
CA SER A 42 6.51 8.69 -23.84
C SER A 42 6.15 8.88 -22.37
N GLN A 43 5.07 8.23 -21.89
CA GLN A 43 4.78 8.14 -20.47
C GLN A 43 5.92 7.43 -19.74
N PHE A 44 6.41 6.28 -20.22
CA PHE A 44 7.52 5.56 -19.57
C PHE A 44 8.80 6.40 -19.54
N ARG A 45 9.10 7.20 -20.57
CA ARG A 45 10.27 8.08 -20.60
C ARG A 45 10.16 9.27 -19.63
N GLU A 46 8.96 9.76 -19.35
CA GLU A 46 8.70 10.71 -18.25
C GLU A 46 8.73 10.04 -16.86
N TYR A 47 8.25 8.79 -16.73
CA TYR A 47 8.31 8.02 -15.47
C TYR A 47 9.73 7.54 -15.13
N SER A 48 10.58 7.28 -16.13
CA SER A 48 11.99 6.93 -15.94
C SER A 48 12.88 8.10 -15.50
N LEU A 49 12.34 9.33 -15.40
CA LEU A 49 13.04 10.47 -14.82
C LEU A 49 12.86 10.60 -13.31
N ILE A 50 12.18 9.65 -12.66
CA ILE A 50 12.35 9.43 -11.21
C ILE A 50 13.62 8.58 -11.05
N PRO A 51 14.71 9.08 -10.43
CA PRO A 51 15.95 8.32 -10.32
C PRO A 51 15.73 7.18 -9.33
N VAL A 52 15.44 5.99 -9.86
CA VAL A 52 15.66 4.74 -9.13
C VAL A 52 17.17 4.52 -9.17
N ARG A 53 17.81 5.00 -8.11
CA ARG A 53 19.14 4.62 -7.58
C ARG A 53 19.91 3.65 -8.49
N GLU A 54 20.83 4.20 -9.29
CA GLU A 54 21.87 3.43 -9.96
C GLU A 54 22.63 2.59 -8.94
N GLU A 55 22.67 1.31 -9.26
CA GLU A 55 23.56 0.29 -8.77
C GLU A 55 25.01 0.76 -8.99
N PHE A 56 25.62 1.29 -7.93
CA PHE A 56 27.04 1.58 -7.89
C PHE A 56 27.74 0.29 -7.50
N ASP A 57 28.20 -0.48 -8.49
CA ASP A 57 29.14 -1.56 -8.26
C ASP A 57 30.39 -1.44 -9.14
N LEU A 58 31.49 -1.89 -8.53
CA LEU A 58 32.82 -2.17 -9.08
C LEU A 58 33.88 -1.05 -9.07
N SER A 59 34.55 -0.94 -7.92
CA SER A 59 36.02 -1.09 -7.85
C SER A 59 36.50 -1.21 -6.41
N ARG A 60 36.57 -2.44 -5.89
CA ARG A 60 37.53 -2.79 -4.83
C ARG A 60 37.89 -4.28 -4.93
N ASP A 61 38.76 -4.56 -5.88
CA ASP A 61 39.44 -5.85 -5.96
C ASP A 61 40.56 -5.97 -4.92
N THR A 62 40.70 -7.21 -4.46
CA THR A 62 41.87 -7.86 -3.82
C THR A 62 42.05 -7.74 -2.30
N LEU A 63 41.54 -8.73 -1.53
CA LEU A 63 42.32 -9.89 -1.00
C LEU A 63 41.60 -10.55 0.20
N GLY A 64 41.41 -11.87 0.12
CA GLY A 64 41.45 -12.75 1.29
C GLY A 64 40.16 -13.50 1.69
N ASP A 65 40.16 -14.79 1.35
CA ASP A 65 39.55 -15.95 2.02
C ASP A 65 38.04 -16.27 1.93
N GLU A 66 37.81 -17.33 1.15
CA GLU A 66 36.93 -18.49 1.35
C GLU A 66 35.93 -18.48 2.53
N GLN A 67 34.64 -18.66 2.22
CA GLN A 67 34.00 -19.99 2.28
C GLN A 67 32.54 -19.88 1.79
N GLY A 68 32.15 -20.83 0.94
CA GLY A 68 30.85 -20.88 0.28
C GLY A 68 29.69 -21.28 1.20
N GLY A 69 28.48 -21.00 0.72
CA GLY A 69 27.25 -21.51 1.32
C GLY A 69 26.02 -20.86 0.70
N GLY A 70 25.39 -21.55 -0.26
CA GLY A 70 24.14 -21.11 -0.86
C GLY A 70 22.97 -21.19 0.12
N TYR A 71 22.23 -20.09 0.29
CA TYR A 71 21.04 -20.06 1.14
C TYR A 71 19.78 -20.24 0.29
N ARG A 72 19.33 -21.49 0.24
CA ARG A 72 17.96 -21.88 -0.10
C ARG A 72 17.09 -21.53 1.11
N ALA A 73 16.21 -20.53 0.98
CA ALA A 73 15.27 -20.16 2.03
C ALA A 73 14.15 -21.21 2.16
N SER A 74 14.40 -22.25 2.95
CA SER A 74 13.34 -23.10 3.51
C SER A 74 13.08 -22.66 4.95
N SER A 75 11.98 -21.96 5.16
CA SER A 75 11.48 -21.52 6.46
C SER A 75 11.06 -22.74 7.32
N PRO A 76 11.58 -22.92 8.54
CA PRO A 76 10.96 -23.83 9.50
C PRO A 76 9.75 -23.13 10.13
N ARG A 77 8.56 -23.73 10.04
CA ARG A 77 7.44 -23.37 10.92
C ARG A 77 7.74 -23.85 12.34
N PRO A 78 7.49 -23.06 13.39
CA PRO A 78 7.50 -23.58 14.75
C PRO A 78 6.36 -24.59 14.88
N LYS A 79 6.68 -25.81 15.32
CA LYS A 79 5.69 -26.77 15.80
C LYS A 79 5.36 -26.40 17.24
N TYR A 80 4.16 -25.88 17.49
CA TYR A 80 3.63 -25.77 18.84
C TYR A 80 3.27 -27.17 19.33
N ALA A 81 3.91 -27.60 20.41
CA ALA A 81 3.50 -28.78 21.17
C ALA A 81 2.27 -28.38 21.99
N HIS A 82 1.15 -29.06 21.79
CA HIS A 82 0.04 -29.01 22.73
C HIS A 82 0.44 -29.84 23.95
N ASP A 83 0.66 -29.19 25.08
CA ASP A 83 0.71 -29.85 26.38
C ASP A 83 -0.72 -29.91 26.91
N ASP A 84 -1.29 -31.11 26.87
CA ASP A 84 -2.64 -31.43 27.34
C ASP A 84 -2.54 -31.85 28.80
N SER A 85 -2.29 -30.87 29.68
CA SER A 85 -2.43 -31.08 31.12
C SER A 85 -3.84 -30.70 31.53
N GLY A 86 -4.73 -31.68 31.52
CA GLY A 86 -6.10 -31.57 31.97
C GLY A 86 -6.18 -31.06 33.41
N LEU A 87 -6.85 -29.92 33.58
CA LEU A 87 -7.42 -29.46 34.84
C LEU A 87 -8.91 -29.23 34.63
N ASP A 88 -9.65 -30.28 34.96
CA ASP A 88 -11.10 -30.34 35.13
C ASP A 88 -11.56 -29.33 36.18
N HIS A 89 -12.41 -28.37 35.80
CA HIS A 89 -13.36 -27.74 36.72
C HIS A 89 -14.74 -27.62 36.04
N GLY A 90 -15.64 -28.48 36.52
CA GLY A 90 -16.98 -28.70 35.99
C GLY A 90 -17.94 -27.52 36.05
N HIS A 91 -18.89 -27.58 35.11
CA HIS A 91 -20.07 -26.73 35.04
C HIS A 91 -21.02 -26.96 36.22
N LYS A 92 -21.26 -25.91 37.01
CA LYS A 92 -22.50 -25.74 37.78
C LYS A 92 -23.28 -24.58 37.18
N HIS A 93 -24.41 -24.90 36.55
CA HIS A 93 -25.44 -23.90 36.24
C HIS A 93 -26.34 -23.74 37.47
N GLU A 94 -26.11 -22.70 38.25
CA GLU A 94 -27.14 -22.14 39.12
C GLU A 94 -27.47 -20.73 38.60
N GLY A 95 -28.76 -20.49 38.38
CA GLY A 95 -29.25 -19.24 37.82
C GLY A 95 -28.98 -18.08 38.76
N HIS A 96 -28.25 -17.09 38.26
CA HIS A 96 -28.16 -15.77 38.84
C HIS A 96 -28.53 -14.74 37.77
N ASP A 97 -29.38 -13.80 38.19
CA ASP A 97 -30.06 -12.81 37.37
C ASP A 97 -29.13 -12.00 36.47
N PHE A 98 -29.58 -11.77 35.23
CA PHE A 98 -28.94 -10.93 34.23
C PHE A 98 -28.91 -9.46 34.68
N ALA A 99 -27.91 -9.08 35.45
CA ALA A 99 -27.35 -7.74 35.41
C ALA A 99 -26.15 -7.81 34.45
N HIS A 100 -26.28 -7.20 33.27
CA HIS A 100 -25.15 -7.03 32.36
C HIS A 100 -24.13 -6.12 33.04
N ASP A 101 -23.12 -6.74 33.64
CA ASP A 101 -21.89 -6.09 34.04
C ASP A 101 -21.25 -5.55 32.76
N PHE A 102 -21.26 -4.23 32.62
CA PHE A 102 -20.45 -3.56 31.61
C PHE A 102 -19.02 -3.74 32.05
N GLN A 103 -18.41 -4.85 31.60
CA GLN A 103 -17.02 -5.11 31.86
C GLN A 103 -16.22 -3.96 31.26
N ASP A 104 -15.61 -3.18 32.17
CA ASP A 104 -14.68 -2.12 31.85
C ASP A 104 -13.68 -2.64 30.82
N VAL A 105 -13.40 -1.84 29.79
CA VAL A 105 -12.51 -2.24 28.69
C VAL A 105 -11.11 -2.28 29.28
N GLY A 106 -10.77 -3.41 29.91
CA GLY A 106 -9.59 -3.58 30.73
C GLY A 106 -8.32 -3.25 29.95
N GLU A 107 -7.44 -2.46 30.54
CA GLU A 107 -6.10 -2.25 30.05
C GLU A 107 -5.41 -3.61 29.90
N HIS A 108 -5.12 -4.02 28.67
CA HIS A 108 -4.32 -5.20 28.40
C HIS A 108 -2.94 -5.01 29.05
N HIS A 109 -2.59 -5.88 30.00
CA HIS A 109 -1.29 -5.82 30.64
C HIS A 109 -0.18 -6.10 29.61
N ALA A 110 0.96 -5.42 29.74
CA ALA A 110 2.14 -5.66 28.90
C ALA A 110 2.67 -7.11 29.01
N ASP A 111 2.20 -7.82 30.04
CA ASP A 111 2.53 -9.19 30.36
C ASP A 111 1.46 -10.21 29.95
N GLU A 112 0.55 -9.84 29.04
CA GLU A 112 -0.33 -10.82 28.41
C GLU A 112 0.49 -11.78 27.54
N ALA A 113 0.22 -13.08 27.67
CA ALA A 113 0.94 -14.16 26.98
C ALA A 113 1.09 -13.93 25.46
N HIS A 114 0.10 -13.24 24.87
CA HIS A 114 0.01 -12.96 23.44
C HIS A 114 0.75 -11.70 22.97
N HIS A 115 1.18 -10.82 23.88
CA HIS A 115 1.85 -9.54 23.54
C HIS A 115 3.27 -9.43 24.10
N HIS A 116 3.73 -10.42 24.87
CA HIS A 116 5.08 -10.43 25.42
C HIS A 116 6.15 -10.24 24.33
N GLY A 117 6.96 -9.20 24.51
CA GLY A 117 8.10 -8.90 23.64
C GLY A 117 7.74 -8.13 22.36
N GLU A 118 6.47 -7.98 21.99
CA GLU A 118 6.07 -7.16 20.82
C GLU A 118 6.55 -5.71 20.97
N ASP A 119 6.46 -5.16 22.18
CA ASP A 119 6.96 -3.81 22.48
C ASP A 119 8.47 -3.67 22.31
N VAL A 120 9.24 -4.73 22.62
CA VAL A 120 10.70 -4.74 22.46
C VAL A 120 11.05 -4.74 20.97
N ILE A 121 10.38 -5.62 20.20
CA ILE A 121 10.55 -5.69 18.74
C ILE A 121 10.11 -4.38 18.07
N ALA A 122 8.99 -3.79 18.50
CA ALA A 122 8.50 -2.52 17.96
C ALA A 122 9.48 -1.37 18.23
N LYS A 123 10.09 -1.31 19.42
CA LYS A 123 11.14 -0.34 19.73
C LYS A 123 12.36 -0.52 18.84
N GLU A 124 12.83 -1.75 18.65
CA GLU A 124 13.96 -2.03 17.76
C GLU A 124 13.65 -1.64 16.30
N LEU A 125 12.48 -2.03 15.79
CA LEU A 125 12.03 -1.71 14.43
C LEU A 125 11.88 -0.21 14.21
N LYS A 126 11.42 0.54 15.22
CA LYS A 126 11.30 2.01 15.15
C LYS A 126 12.63 2.69 14.84
N HIS A 127 13.77 2.09 15.21
CA HIS A 127 15.10 2.62 14.89
C HIS A 127 15.61 2.20 13.50
N LYS A 128 15.13 1.07 12.96
CA LYS A 128 15.57 0.54 11.67
C LYS A 128 14.73 1.03 10.49
N VAL A 129 13.44 1.28 10.72
CA VAL A 129 12.47 1.67 9.69
C VAL A 129 11.82 2.98 10.09
N ARG A 130 12.02 4.03 9.30
CA ARG A 130 11.50 5.37 9.58
C ARG A 130 10.17 5.56 8.87
N VAL A 131 9.08 5.60 9.63
CA VAL A 131 7.72 5.79 9.09
C VAL A 131 7.24 7.20 9.41
N LEU A 132 6.90 7.95 8.37
CA LEU A 132 6.16 9.20 8.48
C LEU A 132 4.68 8.92 8.31
N CYS A 133 3.91 9.23 9.32
CA CYS A 133 2.46 9.20 9.26
C CYS A 133 1.96 10.63 9.10
N TRP A 134 1.09 10.86 8.14
CA TRP A 134 0.19 12.00 8.24
C TRP A 134 -1.22 11.53 8.51
N VAL A 135 -2.01 12.42 9.08
CA VAL A 135 -3.43 12.21 9.36
C VAL A 135 -4.18 13.37 8.75
N MET A 136 -5.09 13.08 7.82
CA MET A 136 -5.98 14.08 7.25
C MET A 136 -7.12 14.35 8.24
N THR A 137 -7.35 15.62 8.55
CA THR A 137 -8.41 16.03 9.49
C THR A 137 -9.01 17.37 9.10
N ASN A 138 -10.14 17.73 9.71
CA ASN A 138 -10.80 19.02 9.57
C ASN A 138 -10.90 19.74 10.92
N PRO A 139 -11.15 21.06 10.94
CA PRO A 139 -11.19 21.85 12.18
C PRO A 139 -12.20 21.30 13.21
N ASP A 140 -13.34 20.80 12.74
CA ASP A 140 -14.40 20.26 13.61
C ASP A 140 -13.99 18.96 14.32
N ASN A 141 -13.05 18.21 13.74
CA ASN A 141 -12.59 16.92 14.24
C ASN A 141 -11.29 17.00 15.05
N HIS A 142 -10.60 18.15 15.08
CA HIS A 142 -9.33 18.29 15.82
C HIS A 142 -9.45 17.80 17.27
N ASN A 143 -10.50 18.26 17.95
CA ASN A 143 -10.80 17.89 19.32
C ASN A 143 -11.53 16.53 19.42
N LYS A 144 -12.46 16.26 18.51
CA LYS A 144 -13.35 15.09 18.63
C LYS A 144 -12.67 13.77 18.27
N LYS A 145 -11.72 13.80 17.34
CA LYS A 145 -11.13 12.60 16.74
C LYS A 145 -9.61 12.64 16.70
N ALA A 146 -9.03 13.63 16.04
CA ALA A 146 -7.59 13.65 15.76
C ALA A 146 -6.70 13.71 17.02
N ARG A 147 -7.19 14.34 18.10
CA ARG A 147 -6.56 14.25 19.43
C ARG A 147 -6.34 12.80 19.89
N HIS A 148 -7.32 11.92 19.67
CA HIS A 148 -7.24 10.54 20.11
C HIS A 148 -6.18 9.78 19.32
N VAL A 149 -6.09 10.00 18.00
CA VAL A 149 -5.01 9.47 17.16
C VAL A 149 -3.63 9.86 17.70
N LYS A 150 -3.44 11.15 18.08
CA LYS A 150 -2.20 11.63 18.71
C LYS A 150 -1.92 10.96 20.06
N ALA A 151 -2.97 10.67 20.83
CA ALA A 151 -2.87 10.07 22.14
C ALA A 151 -2.67 8.54 22.12
N THR A 152 -3.00 7.87 21.01
CA THR A 152 -2.97 6.40 20.90
C THR A 152 -1.94 5.95 19.84
N TRP A 153 -2.40 5.37 18.74
CA TRP A 153 -1.57 4.66 17.77
C TRP A 153 -0.55 5.57 17.07
N GLY A 154 -0.83 6.86 16.93
CA GLY A 154 0.05 7.83 16.27
C GLY A 154 1.42 7.96 16.94
N LYS A 155 1.53 7.62 18.24
CA LYS A 155 2.79 7.59 19.01
C LYS A 155 3.84 6.62 18.45
N ARG A 156 3.39 5.63 17.67
CA ARG A 156 4.27 4.61 17.08
C ARG A 156 5.00 5.11 15.84
N CYS A 157 4.49 6.14 15.17
CA CYS A 157 5.15 6.76 14.03
C CYS A 157 6.46 7.46 14.47
N ASN A 158 7.44 7.54 13.56
CA ASN A 158 8.66 8.33 13.80
C ASN A 158 8.36 9.82 13.66
N ILE A 159 7.55 10.17 12.65
CA ILE A 159 7.06 11.52 12.39
C ILE A 159 5.54 11.43 12.27
N LEU A 160 4.82 12.25 13.02
CA LEU A 160 3.36 12.32 12.98
C LEU A 160 2.92 13.73 12.65
N LEU A 161 2.23 13.89 11.52
CA LEU A 161 1.73 15.17 11.02
C LEU A 161 0.21 15.17 10.98
N PHE A 162 -0.41 16.28 11.34
CA PHE A 162 -1.85 16.48 11.19
C PHE A 162 -2.11 17.53 10.12
N MET A 163 -2.72 17.12 9.01
CA MET A 163 -2.98 17.99 7.86
C MET A 163 -4.43 18.47 7.91
N SER A 164 -4.63 19.79 7.85
CA SER A 164 -5.98 20.38 7.95
C SER A 164 -6.13 21.66 7.13
N SER A 165 -7.35 22.22 7.07
CA SER A 165 -7.63 23.53 6.46
C SER A 165 -7.45 24.71 7.43
N SER A 166 -7.18 24.44 8.70
CA SER A 166 -6.88 25.45 9.71
C SER A 166 -5.77 25.00 10.64
N VAL A 167 -5.14 25.98 11.30
CA VAL A 167 -4.11 25.75 12.32
C VAL A 167 -4.77 25.56 13.68
N ASP A 168 -4.43 24.47 14.36
CA ASP A 168 -4.69 24.23 15.77
C ASP A 168 -3.35 23.99 16.49
N PRO A 169 -2.91 24.94 17.33
CA PRO A 169 -1.66 24.82 18.08
C PRO A 169 -1.61 23.64 19.06
N LYS A 170 -2.75 23.17 19.59
CA LYS A 170 -2.78 22.05 20.55
C LYS A 170 -2.48 20.72 19.85
N LEU A 171 -3.10 20.53 18.69
CA LEU A 171 -2.87 19.34 17.88
C LEU A 171 -1.56 19.45 17.10
N GLY A 172 -1.16 20.66 16.72
CA GLY A 172 -0.01 20.94 15.85
C GLY A 172 -0.36 20.74 14.39
N THR A 173 -1.54 21.19 13.95
CA THR A 173 -1.96 20.99 12.56
C THR A 173 -1.22 21.91 11.59
N ILE A 174 -0.95 21.36 10.42
CA ILE A 174 -0.43 22.08 9.26
C ILE A 174 -1.63 22.52 8.42
N ASN A 175 -1.74 23.82 8.18
CA ASN A 175 -2.77 24.36 7.31
C ASN A 175 -2.36 24.23 5.84
N LEU A 176 -3.11 23.42 5.09
CA LEU A 176 -2.91 23.20 3.66
C LEU A 176 -3.50 24.31 2.77
N ASN A 177 -4.24 25.25 3.34
CA ASN A 177 -4.95 26.33 2.66
C ASN A 177 -5.89 25.84 1.54
N ILE A 178 -6.61 24.74 1.83
CA ILE A 178 -7.60 24.14 0.93
C ILE A 178 -8.91 23.97 1.70
N SER A 179 -10.01 24.36 1.08
CA SER A 179 -11.37 24.26 1.63
C SER A 179 -11.75 22.85 2.04
N GLU A 180 -12.69 22.75 2.97
CA GLU A 180 -13.29 21.48 3.38
C GLU A 180 -14.22 20.91 2.30
N GLY A 181 -14.54 19.62 2.44
CA GLY A 181 -15.44 18.89 1.55
C GLY A 181 -14.77 17.75 0.80
N ARG A 182 -15.60 16.79 0.38
CA ARG A 182 -15.15 15.55 -0.25
C ARG A 182 -14.44 15.80 -1.59
N ASP A 183 -14.89 16.79 -2.34
CA ASP A 183 -14.32 17.14 -3.64
C ASP A 183 -12.91 17.74 -3.54
N HIS A 184 -12.56 18.29 -2.38
CA HIS A 184 -11.26 18.90 -2.12
C HIS A 184 -10.22 17.91 -1.55
N LEU A 185 -10.61 16.66 -1.24
CA LEU A 185 -9.72 15.65 -0.63
C LEU A 185 -8.48 15.35 -1.49
N TRP A 186 -8.66 15.32 -2.81
CA TRP A 186 -7.53 15.14 -3.72
C TRP A 186 -6.55 16.32 -3.67
N GLY A 187 -7.08 17.55 -3.67
CA GLY A 187 -6.27 18.76 -3.51
C GLY A 187 -5.46 18.74 -2.23
N LYS A 188 -6.11 18.40 -1.10
CA LYS A 188 -5.46 18.24 0.20
C LYS A 188 -4.36 17.19 0.18
N THR A 189 -4.62 16.04 -0.44
CA THR A 189 -3.63 14.95 -0.55
C THR A 189 -2.38 15.42 -1.32
N LYS A 190 -2.55 16.13 -2.44
CA LYS A 190 -1.41 16.70 -3.20
C LYS A 190 -0.64 17.74 -2.38
N ALA A 191 -1.34 18.65 -1.71
CA ALA A 191 -0.71 19.67 -0.87
C ALA A 191 0.07 19.06 0.30
N ALA A 192 -0.51 18.04 0.94
CA ALA A 192 0.17 17.30 1.97
C ALA A 192 1.45 16.64 1.43
N PHE A 193 1.41 15.98 0.27
CA PHE A 193 2.58 15.30 -0.32
C PHE A 193 3.69 16.31 -0.60
N ARG A 194 3.32 17.46 -1.16
CA ARG A 194 4.25 18.57 -1.38
C ARG A 194 4.89 19.03 -0.06
N TYR A 195 4.10 19.24 0.99
CA TYR A 195 4.61 19.65 2.30
C TYR A 195 5.59 18.62 2.88
N VAL A 196 5.24 17.33 2.84
CA VAL A 196 6.11 16.24 3.32
C VAL A 196 7.42 16.20 2.54
N TYR A 197 7.35 16.33 1.22
CA TYR A 197 8.55 16.36 0.37
C TYR A 197 9.44 17.56 0.70
N GLU A 198 8.87 18.76 0.81
CA GLU A 198 9.65 19.98 1.02
C GLU A 198 10.32 20.01 2.41
N HIS A 199 9.69 19.43 3.44
CA HIS A 199 10.15 19.56 4.83
C HIS A 199 10.80 18.29 5.42
N TYR A 200 10.45 17.11 4.91
CA TYR A 200 10.85 15.81 5.49
C TYR A 200 11.56 14.87 4.51
N ARG A 201 11.91 15.34 3.30
CA ARG A 201 12.66 14.52 2.33
C ARG A 201 13.95 13.99 2.96
N GLY A 202 14.19 12.69 2.79
CA GLY A 202 15.34 11.97 3.36
C GLY A 202 15.21 11.57 4.83
N GLN A 203 14.14 11.98 5.53
CA GLN A 203 13.92 11.67 6.96
C GLN A 203 13.02 10.45 7.19
N TYR A 204 12.45 9.87 6.15
CA TYR A 204 11.57 8.70 6.21
C TYR A 204 11.92 7.71 5.11
N ASP A 205 11.56 6.44 5.34
CA ASP A 205 11.65 5.34 4.38
C ASP A 205 10.25 5.01 3.82
N TRP A 206 9.21 5.16 4.65
CA TRP A 206 7.81 4.89 4.28
C TRP A 206 6.90 6.04 4.71
N VAL A 207 5.84 6.27 3.94
CA VAL A 207 4.78 7.24 4.27
C VAL A 207 3.45 6.50 4.42
N MET A 208 2.76 6.77 5.53
CA MET A 208 1.40 6.28 5.78
C MET A 208 0.41 7.44 5.78
N LYS A 209 -0.60 7.37 4.91
CA LYS A 209 -1.76 8.26 4.91
C LYS A 209 -2.89 7.63 5.72
N ALA A 210 -3.37 8.31 6.75
CA ALA A 210 -4.56 7.93 7.49
C ALA A 210 -5.57 9.09 7.56
N ASP A 211 -6.80 8.79 7.94
CA ASP A 211 -7.83 9.78 8.27
C ASP A 211 -8.02 9.82 9.80
N ASP A 212 -8.71 10.83 10.33
CA ASP A 212 -8.84 11.04 11.77
C ASP A 212 -9.80 10.08 12.49
N ASP A 213 -10.51 9.23 11.75
CA ASP A 213 -11.39 8.17 12.22
C ASP A 213 -10.84 6.75 11.98
N THR A 214 -9.54 6.64 11.68
CA THR A 214 -8.80 5.38 11.62
C THR A 214 -8.38 4.89 13.00
#